data_AF-A0A3M2HDD2-F1
#
_entry.id   AF-A0A3M2HDD2-F1
#
_cell.length_a   1.000
_cell.length_b   1.000
_cell.length_c   1.000
_cell.angle_alpha   90.00
_cell.angle_beta   90.00
_cell.angle_gamma   90.00
#
_symmetry.space_group_name_H-M   'P 1'
#
loop_
_entity.id
_entity.type
_entity.pdbx_description
1 polymer ?
#
loop_
_entity_poly.entity_id
_entity_poly.type
_entity_poly.pdbx_seq_one_letter_code
_entity_poly.pdbx_strand_id
1 'polypeptide(L)'
;MRQFLLLLVLGFSSLTQAAVGVFPDSTFQNLDHGLYWFGYGDSWQKAVPGQSNAYFSNSKPTVIYIHGWQNGATQRKNRETFNRKDAGGPDLDLAHAWLVAGYNVGILYWNQFADEGEVKDAEAKIWSASGPRGMRWRNSSGVYSSGPNKSAGDLLFDHYKANLASYSGNNIRLLGHSLGNQLAIVLTKKISDAVSAGSLNSRLLPKRVALLDPFYSNQAKSWLNNRWVGEVCRSYVSELKGKGVIFEAYRTSAVTSTVFVGDANTGLMNMTAFTELKPWYFNATQQTEKHNAAVWHYLWSFSFNPPPISGSSNQAASARTAESRIGTLMNGSTKLVHDLGAYTKEPSDDNFKSVNR
;
A
#
# COMPACT_ATOMS: atom_id res chain seq x y z
N MET A 1 38.62 55.49 12.69
CA MET A 1 37.31 55.09 12.13
C MET A 1 37.53 54.23 10.90
N ARG A 2 37.49 52.90 11.03
CA ARG A 2 37.36 51.97 9.90
C ARG A 2 36.65 50.71 10.39
N GLN A 3 35.68 50.30 9.61
CA GLN A 3 34.47 49.57 10.00
C GLN A 3 34.74 48.08 10.26
N PHE A 4 34.04 47.57 11.28
CA PHE A 4 33.73 46.15 11.45
C PHE A 4 32.86 45.67 10.28
N LEU A 5 33.19 44.52 9.68
CA LEU A 5 32.24 43.71 8.93
C LEU A 5 32.22 42.31 9.55
N LEU A 6 31.18 42.03 10.34
CA LEU A 6 30.77 40.67 10.68
C LEU A 6 30.00 40.11 9.47
N LEU A 7 30.52 39.05 8.86
CA LEU A 7 29.77 38.21 7.93
C LEU A 7 28.95 37.20 8.73
N LEU A 8 27.66 37.49 8.89
CA LEU A 8 26.67 36.57 9.43
C LEU A 8 26.11 35.76 8.26
N VAL A 9 26.63 34.55 8.05
CA VAL A 9 26.07 33.60 7.08
C VAL A 9 24.80 33.01 7.71
N LEU A 10 23.67 33.64 7.44
CA LEU A 10 22.34 33.07 7.69
C LEU A 10 22.13 31.94 6.68
N GLY A 11 22.33 30.71 7.12
CA GLY A 11 21.88 29.53 6.39
C GLY A 11 20.36 29.55 6.29
N PHE A 12 19.83 29.88 5.11
CA PHE A 12 18.44 29.67 4.79
C PHE A 12 18.16 28.16 4.74
N SER A 13 17.79 27.58 5.88
CA SER A 13 17.06 26.32 5.90
C SER A 13 15.72 26.55 5.22
N SER A 14 15.58 26.04 4.00
CA SER A 14 14.31 26.03 3.27
C SER A 14 13.27 25.29 4.11
N LEU A 15 12.39 26.04 4.77
CA LEU A 15 11.15 25.50 5.31
C LEU A 15 10.28 25.13 4.11
N THR A 16 10.41 23.90 3.64
CA THR A 16 9.47 23.31 2.69
C THR A 16 8.12 23.23 3.40
N GLN A 17 7.21 24.13 3.04
CA GLN A 17 5.88 24.20 3.60
C GLN A 17 5.13 22.91 3.23
N ALA A 18 4.68 22.17 4.24
CA ALA A 18 3.87 20.99 4.03
C ALA A 18 2.50 21.38 3.47
N ALA A 19 2.06 20.66 2.43
CA ALA A 19 0.75 20.86 1.82
C ALA A 19 -0.29 19.98 2.53
N VAL A 20 -1.54 20.44 2.61
CA VAL A 20 -2.65 19.74 3.27
C VAL A 20 -3.58 19.18 2.21
N GLY A 21 -3.72 17.86 2.11
CA GLY A 21 -4.77 17.12 1.39
C GLY A 21 -4.92 17.36 -0.14
N VAL A 22 -4.37 18.45 -0.66
CA VAL A 22 -4.54 18.95 -2.02
C VAL A 22 -3.17 18.96 -2.69
N PHE A 23 -3.09 18.32 -3.85
CA PHE A 23 -1.88 18.28 -4.66
C PHE A 23 -1.90 19.44 -5.67
N PRO A 24 -0.75 20.10 -5.91
CA PRO A 24 -0.70 21.18 -6.89
C PRO A 24 -0.96 20.64 -8.29
N ASP A 25 -1.57 21.47 -9.15
CA ASP A 25 -1.87 21.13 -10.55
C ASP A 25 -0.67 20.56 -11.31
N SER A 26 0.54 21.07 -11.03
CA SER A 26 1.79 20.62 -11.63
C SER A 26 2.07 19.12 -11.40
N THR A 27 1.59 18.55 -10.30
CA THR A 27 1.69 17.12 -9.98
C THR A 27 0.89 16.25 -10.95
N PHE A 28 -0.19 16.77 -11.53
CA PHE A 28 -1.02 16.03 -12.49
C PHE A 28 -0.71 16.39 -13.94
N GLN A 29 -0.06 17.52 -14.19
CA GLN A 29 0.40 17.90 -15.53
C GLN A 29 1.71 17.24 -15.94
N ASN A 30 2.59 16.96 -14.98
CA ASN A 30 3.86 16.27 -15.21
C ASN A 30 3.80 14.86 -14.65
N LEU A 31 4.67 13.98 -15.16
CA LEU A 31 4.81 12.64 -14.59
C LEU A 31 5.37 12.74 -13.17
N ASP A 32 4.56 12.32 -12.20
CA ASP A 32 4.87 12.31 -10.80
C ASP A 32 4.60 10.93 -10.17
N HIS A 33 5.67 10.36 -9.62
CA HIS A 33 5.65 9.12 -8.86
C HIS A 33 6.73 9.17 -7.76
N GLY A 34 6.62 8.28 -6.78
CA GLY A 34 7.58 8.15 -5.69
C GLY A 34 6.94 8.18 -4.31
N LEU A 35 7.79 8.27 -3.29
CA LEU A 35 7.39 8.20 -1.88
C LEU A 35 7.01 9.58 -1.34
N TYR A 36 5.88 9.64 -0.65
CA TYR A 36 5.39 10.82 0.04
C TYR A 36 5.18 10.46 1.51
N TRP A 37 5.71 11.29 2.40
CA TRP A 37 5.52 11.13 3.84
C TRP A 37 4.40 12.06 4.31
N PHE A 38 3.59 11.54 5.23
CA PHE A 38 2.41 12.22 5.75
C PHE A 38 2.56 12.51 7.24
N GLY A 39 2.11 13.71 7.63
CA GLY A 39 1.85 14.11 8.99
C GLY A 39 0.35 14.14 9.30
N TYR A 40 0.00 14.79 10.40
CA TYR A 40 -1.40 14.92 10.83
C TYR A 40 -2.25 15.70 9.83
N GLY A 41 -3.53 15.33 9.73
CA GLY A 41 -4.53 16.05 8.95
C GLY A 41 -4.25 16.05 7.45
N ASP A 42 -3.73 14.93 6.91
CA ASP A 42 -3.32 14.80 5.51
C ASP A 42 -2.27 15.84 5.07
N SER A 43 -1.47 16.35 6.00
CA SER A 43 -0.27 17.12 5.64
C SER A 43 0.79 16.21 5.04
N TRP A 44 1.48 16.63 3.98
CA TRP A 44 2.42 15.76 3.27
C TRP A 44 3.65 16.48 2.73
N GLN A 45 4.70 15.69 2.48
CA GLN A 45 5.90 16.13 1.77
C GLN A 45 6.47 14.98 0.93
N LYS A 46 6.74 15.25 -0.36
CA LYS A 46 7.44 14.30 -1.23
C LYS A 46 8.85 14.02 -0.69
N ALA A 47 9.24 12.76 -0.65
CA ALA A 47 10.60 12.37 -0.30
C ALA A 47 11.55 12.64 -1.47
N VAL A 48 12.68 13.29 -1.17
CA VAL A 48 13.76 13.55 -2.13
C VAL A 48 15.03 12.92 -1.56
N PRO A 49 15.70 12.03 -2.30
CA PRO A 49 16.90 11.34 -1.80
C PRO A 49 17.96 12.32 -1.28
N GLY A 50 18.51 12.05 -0.11
CA GLY A 50 19.53 12.89 0.54
C GLY A 50 19.01 14.18 1.18
N GLN A 51 17.72 14.50 1.08
CA GLN A 51 17.12 15.66 1.73
C GLN A 51 16.34 15.26 2.99
N SER A 52 16.35 16.14 4.00
CA SER A 52 15.48 16.00 5.17
C SER A 52 14.02 16.12 4.78
N ASN A 53 13.14 15.38 5.44
CA ASN A 53 11.70 15.46 5.26
C ASN A 53 11.03 15.61 6.63
N ALA A 54 10.10 16.56 6.76
CA ALA A 54 9.48 16.94 8.03
C ALA A 54 8.69 15.80 8.70
N TYR A 55 8.28 14.80 7.91
CA TYR A 55 7.43 13.69 8.36
C TYR A 55 8.15 12.36 8.46
N PHE A 56 9.46 12.33 8.18
CA PHE A 56 10.26 11.13 8.21
C PHE A 56 11.39 11.20 9.24
N SER A 57 11.49 10.17 10.06
CA SER A 57 12.67 9.90 10.87
C SER A 57 13.17 8.49 10.60
N ASN A 58 14.47 8.37 10.38
CA ASN A 58 15.09 7.11 9.97
C ASN A 58 15.04 6.00 11.03
N SER A 59 14.83 6.34 12.30
CA SER A 59 14.79 5.39 13.42
C SER A 59 13.38 4.89 13.76
N LYS A 60 12.33 5.54 13.25
CA LYS A 60 10.93 5.20 13.56
C LYS A 60 10.49 3.92 12.81
N PRO A 61 9.55 3.14 13.37
CA PRO A 61 8.84 2.13 12.59
C PRO A 61 8.09 2.82 11.43
N THR A 62 7.87 2.10 10.33
CA THR A 62 7.38 2.69 9.08
C THR A 62 6.23 1.89 8.53
N VAL A 63 5.16 2.57 8.09
CA VAL A 63 4.07 1.98 7.29
C VAL A 63 3.98 2.73 5.96
N ILE A 64 3.98 1.98 4.85
CA ILE A 64 3.89 2.53 3.50
C ILE A 64 2.71 1.89 2.78
N TYR A 65 1.80 2.72 2.30
CA TYR A 65 0.66 2.33 1.50
C TYR A 65 0.93 2.46 -0.01
N ILE A 66 0.41 1.52 -0.80
CA ILE A 66 0.50 1.47 -2.25
C ILE A 66 -0.91 1.26 -2.80
N HIS A 67 -1.42 2.27 -3.49
CA HIS A 67 -2.78 2.25 -4.06
C HIS A 67 -2.89 1.37 -5.30
N GLY A 68 -4.14 1.16 -5.74
CA GLY A 68 -4.52 0.36 -6.88
C GLY A 68 -4.65 1.10 -8.21
N TRP A 69 -5.54 0.58 -9.06
CA TRP A 69 -5.98 1.17 -10.32
C TRP A 69 -6.70 2.51 -10.09
N GLN A 70 -6.41 3.52 -10.91
CA GLN A 70 -6.81 4.92 -10.67
C GLN A 70 -7.52 5.56 -11.86
N ASN A 71 -8.48 4.85 -12.47
CA ASN A 71 -9.16 5.32 -13.70
C ASN A 71 -9.79 6.72 -13.55
N GLY A 72 -9.29 7.65 -14.36
CA GLY A 72 -9.70 9.05 -14.43
C GLY A 72 -9.27 9.92 -13.26
N ALA A 73 -8.49 9.39 -12.31
CA ALA A 73 -8.11 10.13 -11.11
C ALA A 73 -7.24 11.35 -11.43
N THR A 74 -6.35 11.25 -12.42
CA THR A 74 -5.45 12.34 -12.82
C THR A 74 -6.23 13.50 -13.42
N GLN A 75 -7.23 13.22 -14.28
CA GLN A 75 -8.09 14.27 -14.85
C GLN A 75 -8.93 14.97 -13.77
N ARG A 76 -9.38 14.22 -12.76
CA ARG A 76 -10.05 14.77 -11.58
C ARG A 76 -9.10 15.46 -10.60
N LYS A 77 -7.79 15.45 -10.87
CA LYS A 77 -6.73 15.95 -9.96
C LYS A 77 -6.87 15.37 -8.56
N ASN A 78 -7.29 14.11 -8.49
CA ASN A 78 -7.49 13.38 -7.26
C ASN A 78 -6.37 12.36 -7.09
N ARG A 79 -5.83 12.30 -5.88
CA ARG A 79 -4.81 11.35 -5.46
C ARG A 79 -5.17 10.91 -4.04
N GLU A 80 -5.10 9.61 -3.80
CA GLU A 80 -5.53 9.06 -2.50
C GLU A 80 -4.69 9.58 -1.34
N THR A 81 -5.34 9.98 -0.25
CA THR A 81 -4.73 10.40 1.01
C THR A 81 -5.21 9.52 2.17
N PHE A 82 -4.90 9.88 3.42
CA PHE A 82 -5.34 9.14 4.61
C PHE A 82 -6.72 9.61 5.13
N ASN A 83 -7.32 10.65 4.57
CA ASN A 83 -8.77 10.82 4.62
C ASN A 83 -9.42 10.12 3.42
N ARG A 84 -10.29 9.14 3.70
CA ARG A 84 -10.92 8.28 2.69
C ARG A 84 -12.43 8.46 2.58
N LYS A 85 -12.96 9.62 3.02
CA LYS A 85 -14.39 9.97 2.92
C LYS A 85 -14.95 9.78 1.51
N ASP A 86 -14.23 10.27 0.51
CA ASP A 86 -14.65 10.20 -0.91
C ASP A 86 -14.60 8.78 -1.49
N ALA A 87 -14.01 7.82 -0.76
CA ALA A 87 -13.97 6.40 -1.10
C ALA A 87 -14.94 5.56 -0.24
N GLY A 88 -15.98 6.20 0.32
CA GLY A 88 -16.99 5.57 1.18
C GLY A 88 -16.53 5.38 2.63
N GLY A 89 -15.31 5.80 2.97
CA GLY A 89 -14.78 5.77 4.33
C GLY A 89 -15.44 6.79 5.26
N PRO A 90 -15.14 6.72 6.55
CA PRO A 90 -15.45 7.80 7.49
C PRO A 90 -14.61 9.07 7.19
N ASP A 91 -15.09 10.22 7.64
CA ASP A 91 -14.38 11.50 7.53
C ASP A 91 -13.39 11.66 8.70
N LEU A 92 -12.21 11.05 8.56
CA LEU A 92 -11.19 11.01 9.60
C LEU A 92 -9.79 10.78 9.03
N ASP A 93 -8.79 11.27 9.76
CA ASP A 93 -7.37 11.06 9.47
C ASP A 93 -6.94 9.65 9.89
N LEU A 94 -6.86 8.73 8.92
CA LEU A 94 -6.46 7.35 9.15
C LEU A 94 -4.97 7.19 9.50
N ALA A 95 -4.14 8.22 9.30
CA ALA A 95 -2.74 8.21 9.72
C ALA A 95 -2.60 8.52 11.23
N HIS A 96 -3.59 9.16 11.84
CA HIS A 96 -3.50 9.71 13.20
C HIS A 96 -2.98 8.70 14.24
N ALA A 97 -3.63 7.53 14.35
CA ALA A 97 -3.25 6.53 15.36
C ALA A 97 -1.85 5.93 15.11
N TRP A 98 -1.43 5.84 13.84
CA TRP A 98 -0.08 5.39 13.47
C TRP A 98 0.98 6.43 13.85
N LEU A 99 0.72 7.70 13.55
CA LEU A 99 1.60 8.82 13.91
C LEU A 99 1.75 8.96 15.43
N VAL A 100 0.65 8.84 16.19
CA VAL A 100 0.65 8.83 17.66
C VAL A 100 1.47 7.66 18.22
N ALA A 101 1.42 6.49 17.56
CA ALA A 101 2.25 5.33 17.92
C ALA A 101 3.72 5.47 17.45
N GLY A 102 4.11 6.61 16.89
CA GLY A 102 5.49 6.91 16.50
C GLY A 102 5.90 6.34 15.15
N TYR A 103 4.97 5.97 14.28
CA TYR A 103 5.30 5.51 12.92
C TYR A 103 5.62 6.68 11.98
N ASN A 104 6.53 6.44 11.04
CA ASN A 104 6.49 7.14 9.75
C ASN A 104 5.31 6.57 8.95
N VAL A 105 4.50 7.45 8.37
CA VAL A 105 3.35 7.06 7.54
C VAL A 105 3.56 7.62 6.14
N GLY A 106 3.54 6.76 5.13
CA GLY A 106 3.80 7.17 3.75
C GLY A 106 2.91 6.50 2.71
N ILE A 107 2.83 7.14 1.54
CA ILE A 107 2.22 6.58 0.34
C ILE A 107 3.25 6.57 -0.77
N LEU A 108 3.35 5.45 -1.48
CA LEU A 108 4.24 5.28 -2.61
C LEU A 108 3.40 5.33 -3.90
N TYR A 109 3.39 6.51 -4.54
CA TYR A 109 2.49 6.82 -5.65
C TYR A 109 3.00 6.32 -6.99
N TRP A 110 2.04 5.85 -7.78
CA TRP A 110 2.18 5.50 -9.19
C TRP A 110 0.89 5.83 -9.98
N ASN A 111 0.05 6.74 -9.47
CA ASN A 111 -1.32 6.97 -9.91
C ASN A 111 -1.44 7.34 -11.39
N GLN A 112 -0.51 8.09 -11.98
CA GLN A 112 -0.59 8.43 -13.41
C GLN A 112 -0.25 7.26 -14.33
N PHE A 113 0.49 6.26 -13.83
CA PHE A 113 0.67 4.99 -14.53
C PHE A 113 -0.54 4.08 -14.33
N ALA A 114 -1.15 4.13 -13.14
CA ALA A 114 -2.36 3.37 -12.79
C ALA A 114 -3.66 3.97 -13.36
N ASP A 115 -3.63 5.19 -13.88
CA ASP A 115 -4.76 5.86 -14.53
C ASP A 115 -4.88 5.38 -15.98
N GLU A 116 -5.43 4.16 -16.12
CA GLU A 116 -5.72 3.51 -17.38
C GLU A 116 -7.22 3.24 -17.50
N GLY A 117 -7.73 3.18 -18.73
CA GLY A 117 -9.13 2.81 -18.98
C GLY A 117 -9.44 1.33 -18.72
N GLU A 118 -8.42 0.47 -18.76
CA GLU A 118 -8.51 -0.97 -18.53
C GLU A 118 -7.55 -1.38 -17.41
N VAL A 119 -8.02 -2.14 -16.42
CA VAL A 119 -7.23 -2.53 -15.24
C VAL A 119 -6.00 -3.36 -15.63
N LYS A 120 -6.11 -4.19 -16.69
CA LYS A 120 -5.00 -5.02 -17.18
C LYS A 120 -3.87 -4.20 -17.80
N ASP A 121 -4.17 -3.03 -18.35
CA ASP A 121 -3.15 -2.12 -18.90
C ASP A 121 -2.31 -1.50 -17.76
N ALA A 122 -2.94 -1.14 -16.64
CA ALA A 122 -2.24 -0.72 -15.42
C ALA A 122 -1.48 -1.88 -14.77
N GLU A 123 -2.06 -3.09 -14.73
CA GLU A 123 -1.41 -4.28 -14.20
C GLU A 123 -0.10 -4.59 -14.93
N ALA A 124 -0.09 -4.54 -16.27
CA ALA A 124 1.10 -4.86 -17.06
C ALA A 124 2.31 -3.97 -16.70
N LYS A 125 2.06 -2.69 -16.40
CA LYS A 125 3.11 -1.72 -16.00
C LYS A 125 3.80 -2.06 -14.69
N ILE A 126 3.14 -2.81 -13.80
CA ILE A 126 3.76 -3.28 -12.55
C ILE A 126 4.95 -4.18 -12.85
N TRP A 127 4.81 -5.01 -13.88
CA TRP A 127 5.71 -6.12 -14.17
C TRP A 127 6.70 -5.84 -15.31
N SER A 128 6.30 -5.01 -16.29
CA SER A 128 7.10 -4.76 -17.48
C SER A 128 6.88 -3.36 -18.04
N ALA A 129 7.96 -2.74 -18.50
CA ALA A 129 7.90 -1.48 -19.24
C ALA A 129 7.40 -1.65 -20.69
N SER A 130 7.35 -2.88 -21.18
CA SER A 130 7.04 -3.25 -22.57
C SER A 130 5.72 -4.00 -22.70
N GLY A 131 4.81 -3.84 -21.72
CA GLY A 131 3.45 -4.37 -21.81
C GLY A 131 2.63 -3.70 -22.93
N PRO A 132 1.35 -4.09 -23.12
CA PRO A 132 0.52 -3.64 -24.24
C PRO A 132 0.41 -2.12 -24.42
N ARG A 133 0.55 -1.34 -23.34
CA ARG A 133 0.53 0.12 -23.34
C ARG A 133 1.87 0.77 -23.00
N GLY A 134 2.91 -0.03 -22.84
CA GLY A 134 4.18 0.38 -22.25
C GLY A 134 3.99 1.16 -20.94
N MET A 135 4.92 2.06 -20.65
CA MET A 135 4.84 2.94 -19.47
C MET A 135 4.16 4.28 -19.76
N ARG A 136 3.20 4.33 -20.69
CA ARG A 136 2.47 5.59 -20.92
C ARG A 136 1.83 6.08 -19.63
N TRP A 137 1.67 7.38 -19.49
CA TRP A 137 1.03 7.99 -18.32
C TRP A 137 0.09 9.09 -18.78
N ARG A 138 -0.96 9.34 -18.00
CA ARG A 138 -1.98 10.34 -18.32
C ARG A 138 -1.69 11.63 -17.58
N ASN A 139 -1.86 12.78 -18.24
CA ASN A 139 -1.88 14.09 -17.57
C ASN A 139 -3.31 14.53 -17.22
N SER A 140 -3.47 15.64 -16.49
CA SER A 140 -4.80 16.14 -16.10
C SER A 140 -5.67 16.61 -17.26
N SER A 141 -5.10 16.88 -18.44
CA SER A 141 -5.86 17.14 -19.67
C SER A 141 -6.37 15.86 -20.34
N GLY A 142 -6.04 14.69 -19.80
CA GLY A 142 -6.43 13.38 -20.32
C GLY A 142 -5.53 12.85 -21.43
N VAL A 143 -4.46 13.57 -21.77
CA VAL A 143 -3.50 13.21 -22.82
C VAL A 143 -2.50 12.19 -22.28
N TYR A 144 -2.24 11.14 -23.05
CA TYR A 144 -1.20 10.17 -22.74
C TYR A 144 0.15 10.63 -23.29
N SER A 145 1.19 10.50 -22.48
CA SER A 145 2.58 10.67 -22.88
C SER A 145 3.37 9.39 -22.61
N SER A 146 4.45 9.15 -23.34
CA SER A 146 5.37 8.04 -23.05
C SER A 146 6.05 8.26 -21.69
N GLY A 147 6.18 7.19 -20.91
CA GLY A 147 6.97 7.19 -19.67
C GLY A 147 8.34 6.54 -19.84
N PRO A 148 9.09 6.37 -18.75
CA PRO A 148 10.42 5.77 -18.78
C PRO A 148 10.37 4.29 -19.20
N ASN A 149 11.48 3.78 -19.75
CA ASN A 149 11.64 2.35 -20.06
C ASN A 149 11.95 1.52 -18.79
N LYS A 150 11.10 1.64 -17.77
CA LYS A 150 11.26 0.99 -16.46
C LYS A 150 9.88 0.69 -15.87
N SER A 151 9.65 -0.54 -15.41
CA SER A 151 8.36 -0.93 -14.84
C SER A 151 8.04 -0.11 -13.59
N ALA A 152 6.76 0.02 -13.24
CA ALA A 152 6.36 0.64 -11.98
C ALA A 152 7.01 -0.11 -10.80
N GLY A 153 7.06 -1.44 -10.81
CA GLY A 153 7.73 -2.22 -9.76
C GLY A 153 9.20 -1.84 -9.59
N ASP A 154 9.93 -1.58 -10.67
CA ASP A 154 11.32 -1.14 -10.59
C ASP A 154 11.47 0.34 -10.19
N LEU A 155 10.61 1.24 -10.69
CA LEU A 155 10.61 2.65 -10.31
C LEU A 155 10.35 2.81 -8.81
N LEU A 156 9.37 2.08 -8.28
CA LEU A 156 9.00 2.15 -6.87
C LEU A 156 10.09 1.50 -5.99
N PHE A 157 10.77 0.47 -6.47
CA PHE A 157 11.96 -0.09 -5.81
C PHE A 157 13.11 0.91 -5.72
N ASP A 158 13.40 1.65 -6.79
CA ASP A 158 14.42 2.71 -6.76
C ASP A 158 14.06 3.80 -5.74
N HIS A 159 12.81 4.26 -5.75
CA HIS A 159 12.32 5.27 -4.80
C HIS A 159 12.43 4.78 -3.37
N TYR A 160 12.04 3.55 -3.10
CA TYR A 160 12.17 2.93 -1.78
C TYR A 160 13.63 2.87 -1.34
N LYS A 161 14.51 2.33 -2.19
CA LYS A 161 15.94 2.20 -1.91
C LYS A 161 16.59 3.55 -1.61
N ALA A 162 16.33 4.55 -2.46
CA ALA A 162 16.98 5.85 -2.35
C ALA A 162 16.49 6.65 -1.15
N ASN A 163 15.18 6.66 -0.88
CA ASN A 163 14.60 7.46 0.20
C ASN A 163 14.73 6.82 1.60
N LEU A 164 14.98 5.51 1.66
CA LEU A 164 15.22 4.79 2.92
C LEU A 164 16.70 4.38 3.10
N ALA A 165 17.62 4.90 2.31
CA ALA A 165 19.03 4.52 2.38
C ALA A 165 19.66 4.67 3.78
N SER A 166 19.21 5.66 4.55
CA SER A 166 19.68 5.93 5.92
C SER A 166 18.80 5.31 7.02
N TYR A 167 17.81 4.48 6.65
CA TYR A 167 16.88 3.85 7.59
C TYR A 167 17.60 2.97 8.62
N SER A 168 17.41 3.30 9.89
CA SER A 168 18.01 2.64 11.05
C SER A 168 16.96 1.99 11.95
N GLY A 169 15.67 2.20 11.68
CA GLY A 169 14.57 1.56 12.37
C GLY A 169 14.57 0.04 12.22
N ASN A 170 13.56 -0.60 12.80
CA ASN A 170 13.51 -2.05 12.92
C ASN A 170 12.21 -2.66 12.41
N ASN A 171 11.29 -1.88 11.83
CA ASN A 171 10.01 -2.38 11.38
C ASN A 171 9.48 -1.58 10.19
N ILE A 172 9.32 -2.25 9.05
CA ILE A 172 8.65 -1.70 7.88
C ILE A 172 7.45 -2.59 7.55
N ARG A 173 6.30 -1.95 7.38
CA ARG A 173 5.06 -2.58 6.94
C ARG A 173 4.67 -2.02 5.57
N LEU A 174 4.38 -2.90 4.61
CA LEU A 174 3.82 -2.50 3.32
C LEU A 174 2.35 -2.86 3.24
N LEU A 175 1.53 -1.94 2.77
CA LEU A 175 0.10 -2.14 2.55
C LEU A 175 -0.17 -1.97 1.06
N GLY A 176 -0.72 -2.99 0.39
CA GLY A 176 -1.11 -2.90 -1.01
C GLY A 176 -2.63 -2.97 -1.13
N HIS A 177 -3.24 -2.15 -1.97
CA HIS A 177 -4.68 -2.22 -2.26
C HIS A 177 -4.97 -2.50 -3.73
N SER A 178 -5.94 -3.38 -4.03
CA SER A 178 -6.27 -3.74 -5.41
C SER A 178 -5.03 -4.22 -6.19
N LEU A 179 -4.64 -3.57 -7.29
CA LEU A 179 -3.37 -3.79 -7.99
C LEU A 179 -2.12 -3.47 -7.14
N GLY A 180 -2.22 -2.55 -6.18
CA GLY A 180 -1.14 -2.20 -5.26
C GLY A 180 -0.64 -3.39 -4.43
N ASN A 181 -1.45 -4.44 -4.27
CA ASN A 181 -1.04 -5.72 -3.70
C ASN A 181 0.10 -6.37 -4.47
N GLN A 182 0.01 -6.38 -5.80
CA GLN A 182 1.04 -6.92 -6.66
C GLN A 182 2.32 -6.10 -6.51
N LEU A 183 2.21 -4.77 -6.47
CA LEU A 183 3.35 -3.89 -6.22
C LEU A 183 3.97 -4.13 -4.85
N ALA A 184 3.18 -4.30 -3.79
CA ALA A 184 3.71 -4.60 -2.46
C ALA A 184 4.50 -5.92 -2.44
N ILE A 185 4.00 -6.96 -3.10
CA ILE A 185 4.68 -8.26 -3.24
C ILE A 185 5.96 -8.13 -4.09
N VAL A 186 5.87 -7.50 -5.27
CA VAL A 186 7.01 -7.29 -6.19
C VAL A 186 8.10 -6.46 -5.52
N LEU A 187 7.72 -5.37 -4.84
CA LEU A 187 8.64 -4.52 -4.11
C LEU A 187 9.34 -5.29 -3.00
N THR A 188 8.60 -6.05 -2.19
CA THR A 188 9.17 -6.89 -1.12
C THR A 188 10.13 -7.94 -1.69
N LYS A 189 9.81 -8.56 -2.83
CA LYS A 189 10.69 -9.52 -3.52
C LYS A 189 11.99 -8.86 -3.98
N LYS A 190 11.92 -7.71 -4.66
CA LYS A 190 13.10 -6.97 -5.13
C LYS A 190 14.00 -6.53 -3.96
N ILE A 191 13.41 -6.09 -2.85
CA ILE A 191 14.14 -5.76 -1.63
C ILE A 191 14.83 -7.00 -1.06
N SER A 192 14.11 -8.12 -0.94
CA SER A 192 14.65 -9.39 -0.45
C SER A 192 15.82 -9.90 -1.27
N ASP A 193 15.75 -9.78 -2.60
CA ASP A 193 16.82 -10.16 -3.51
C ASP A 193 18.02 -9.24 -3.36
N ALA A 194 17.80 -7.93 -3.27
CA ALA A 194 18.87 -6.96 -3.04
C ALA A 194 19.57 -7.16 -1.70
N VAL A 195 18.83 -7.52 -0.64
CA VAL A 195 19.37 -7.90 0.67
C VAL A 195 20.19 -9.19 0.59
N SER A 196 19.66 -10.20 -0.10
CA SER A 196 20.36 -11.49 -0.28
C SER A 196 21.65 -11.33 -1.09
N ALA A 197 21.67 -10.39 -2.04
CA ALA A 197 22.86 -10.02 -2.82
C ALA A 197 23.83 -9.09 -2.08
N GLY A 198 23.54 -8.67 -0.84
CA GLY A 198 24.38 -7.75 -0.07
C GLY A 198 24.36 -6.29 -0.56
N SER A 199 23.50 -5.97 -1.53
CA SER A 199 23.37 -4.61 -2.10
C SER A 199 22.42 -3.70 -1.32
N LEU A 200 21.71 -4.24 -0.33
CA LEU A 200 20.76 -3.51 0.50
C LEU A 200 20.81 -4.00 1.95
N ASN A 201 20.65 -3.09 2.92
CA ASN A 201 20.62 -3.44 4.33
C ASN A 201 19.38 -4.29 4.65
N SER A 202 19.53 -5.37 5.42
CA SER A 202 18.42 -6.27 5.81
C SER A 202 17.32 -5.57 6.61
N ARG A 203 17.62 -4.44 7.27
CA ARG A 203 16.61 -3.59 7.95
C ARG A 203 15.57 -3.02 7.01
N LEU A 204 15.87 -2.97 5.71
CA LEU A 204 14.96 -2.49 4.69
C LEU A 204 13.98 -3.55 4.21
N LEU A 205 14.16 -4.83 4.57
CA LEU A 205 13.18 -5.87 4.26
C LEU A 205 11.89 -5.65 5.07
N PRO A 206 10.72 -5.50 4.42
CA PRO A 206 9.45 -5.44 5.13
C PRO A 206 9.24 -6.67 6.00
N LYS A 207 8.82 -6.45 7.26
CA LYS A 207 8.49 -7.53 8.19
C LYS A 207 7.07 -8.04 8.00
N ARG A 208 6.16 -7.15 7.59
CA ARG A 208 4.74 -7.43 7.44
C ARG A 208 4.19 -6.78 6.18
N VAL A 209 3.43 -7.54 5.41
CA VAL A 209 2.78 -7.09 4.19
C VAL A 209 1.29 -7.37 4.29
N ALA A 210 0.47 -6.31 4.25
CA ALA A 210 -0.98 -6.42 4.25
C ALA A 210 -1.53 -6.30 2.85
N LEU A 211 -2.31 -7.31 2.46
CA LEU A 211 -2.92 -7.39 1.15
C LEU A 211 -4.41 -7.00 1.23
N LEU A 212 -4.74 -5.77 0.84
CA LEU A 212 -6.05 -5.16 1.04
C LEU A 212 -6.88 -5.31 -0.25
N ASP A 213 -7.93 -6.12 -0.17
CA ASP A 213 -8.82 -6.53 -1.27
C ASP A 213 -8.06 -6.82 -2.58
N PRO A 214 -7.20 -7.86 -2.60
CA PRO A 214 -6.21 -8.06 -3.64
C PRO A 214 -6.79 -8.45 -4.99
N PHE A 215 -6.32 -7.80 -6.06
CA PHE A 215 -6.70 -8.09 -7.43
C PHE A 215 -5.55 -8.75 -8.20
N TYR A 216 -5.87 -9.80 -8.95
CA TYR A 216 -4.99 -10.44 -9.93
C TYR A 216 -5.82 -10.77 -11.16
N SER A 217 -5.42 -10.34 -12.34
CA SER A 217 -6.21 -10.65 -13.54
C SER A 217 -5.99 -12.10 -13.99
N ASN A 218 -7.02 -12.72 -14.56
CA ASN A 218 -6.95 -14.09 -15.09
C ASN A 218 -6.03 -14.22 -16.32
N GLN A 219 -5.66 -15.47 -16.63
CA GLN A 219 -4.91 -15.88 -17.83
C GLN A 219 -3.41 -15.56 -17.83
N ALA A 220 -2.69 -16.31 -18.67
CA ALA A 220 -1.27 -16.14 -18.94
C ALA A 220 -0.95 -14.77 -19.55
N LYS A 221 0.17 -14.18 -19.16
CA LYS A 221 0.63 -12.88 -19.66
C LYS A 221 1.92 -13.04 -20.44
N SER A 222 1.97 -12.53 -21.67
CA SER A 222 3.19 -12.62 -22.49
C SER A 222 4.37 -11.87 -21.86
N TRP A 223 4.10 -10.77 -21.14
CA TRP A 223 5.07 -10.00 -20.36
C TRP A 223 5.48 -10.66 -19.03
N LEU A 224 4.97 -11.87 -18.75
CA LEU A 224 5.40 -12.73 -17.65
C LEU A 224 5.80 -14.13 -18.14
N ASN A 225 6.37 -14.24 -19.35
CA ASN A 225 6.76 -15.52 -19.94
C ASN A 225 5.62 -16.53 -19.96
N ASN A 226 4.42 -16.07 -20.33
CA ASN A 226 3.16 -16.83 -20.36
C ASN A 226 2.74 -17.42 -19.00
N ARG A 227 3.23 -16.86 -17.90
CA ARG A 227 2.75 -17.19 -16.56
C ARG A 227 1.58 -16.32 -16.17
N TRP A 228 0.83 -16.81 -15.20
CA TRP A 228 -0.25 -16.06 -14.58
C TRP A 228 0.27 -15.16 -13.46
N VAL A 229 -0.22 -13.92 -13.39
CA VAL A 229 0.15 -12.96 -12.34
C VAL A 229 -0.02 -13.55 -10.94
N GLY A 230 -1.17 -14.21 -10.68
CA GLY A 230 -1.44 -14.82 -9.38
C GLY A 230 -0.44 -15.91 -9.00
N GLU A 231 0.04 -16.69 -9.97
CA GLU A 231 1.06 -17.72 -9.79
C GLU A 231 2.43 -17.13 -9.47
N VAL A 232 2.83 -16.06 -10.16
CA VAL A 232 4.10 -15.36 -9.88
C VAL A 232 4.07 -14.76 -8.48
N CYS A 233 2.96 -14.12 -8.09
CA CYS A 233 2.77 -13.62 -6.72
C CYS A 233 2.85 -14.74 -5.67
N ARG A 234 2.22 -15.90 -5.90
CA ARG A 234 2.34 -17.07 -5.00
C ARG A 234 3.79 -17.52 -4.85
N SER A 235 4.54 -17.61 -5.95
CA SER A 235 5.95 -17.98 -5.91
C SER A 235 6.78 -17.01 -5.06
N TYR A 236 6.57 -15.69 -5.23
CA TYR A 236 7.27 -14.68 -4.44
C TYR A 236 6.88 -14.74 -2.96
N VAL A 237 5.59 -14.86 -2.65
CA VAL A 237 5.13 -14.97 -1.26
C VAL A 237 5.66 -16.22 -0.58
N SER A 238 5.78 -17.35 -1.30
CA SER A 238 6.37 -18.59 -0.74
C SER A 238 7.80 -18.38 -0.28
N GLU A 239 8.63 -17.79 -1.15
CA GLU A 239 10.03 -17.49 -0.83
C GLU A 239 10.15 -16.48 0.32
N LEU A 240 9.36 -15.41 0.28
CA LEU A 240 9.40 -14.35 1.28
C LEU A 240 8.96 -14.83 2.67
N LYS A 241 7.96 -15.73 2.73
CA LYS A 241 7.60 -16.41 3.98
C LYS A 241 8.76 -17.22 4.54
N GLY A 242 9.49 -17.94 3.68
CA GLY A 242 10.71 -18.68 4.08
C GLY A 242 11.80 -17.77 4.65
N LYS A 243 11.79 -16.47 4.30
CA LYS A 243 12.68 -15.43 4.82
C LYS A 243 12.09 -14.66 6.01
N GLY A 244 10.97 -15.11 6.57
CA GLY A 244 10.35 -14.53 7.77
C GLY A 244 9.42 -13.35 7.51
N VAL A 245 9.09 -13.02 6.26
CA VAL A 245 8.10 -11.98 5.94
C VAL A 245 6.70 -12.49 6.25
N ILE A 246 5.94 -11.72 7.01
CA ILE A 246 4.57 -12.04 7.41
C ILE A 246 3.59 -11.44 6.41
N PHE A 247 2.66 -12.24 5.89
CA PHE A 247 1.60 -11.80 5.00
C PHE A 247 0.23 -11.96 5.66
N GLU A 248 -0.60 -10.94 5.51
CA GLU A 248 -2.02 -10.96 5.85
C GLU A 248 -2.83 -10.49 4.63
N ALA A 249 -4.08 -10.93 4.53
CA ALA A 249 -4.95 -10.51 3.44
C ALA A 249 -6.36 -10.22 3.98
N TYR A 250 -6.96 -9.14 3.49
CA TYR A 250 -8.31 -8.71 3.84
C TYR A 250 -9.15 -8.67 2.58
N ARG A 251 -10.25 -9.43 2.56
CA ARG A 251 -11.24 -9.36 1.48
C ARG A 251 -12.50 -8.69 2.00
N THR A 252 -12.97 -7.68 1.28
CA THR A 252 -14.18 -6.91 1.58
C THR A 252 -15.17 -6.91 0.41
N SER A 253 -14.73 -7.23 -0.81
CA SER A 253 -15.59 -7.20 -2.01
C SER A 253 -15.61 -8.51 -2.78
N ALA A 254 -16.57 -8.62 -3.70
CA ALA A 254 -16.62 -9.71 -4.68
C ALA A 254 -15.80 -9.42 -5.95
N VAL A 255 -15.27 -8.19 -6.11
CA VAL A 255 -14.48 -7.76 -7.29
C VAL A 255 -13.25 -8.64 -7.48
N THR A 256 -12.69 -9.16 -6.38
CA THR A 256 -11.54 -10.06 -6.40
C THR A 256 -11.88 -11.52 -6.73
N SER A 257 -13.16 -11.86 -6.91
CA SER A 257 -13.64 -13.25 -6.97
C SER A 257 -14.58 -13.57 -8.14
N THR A 258 -14.87 -12.59 -9.00
CA THR A 258 -15.66 -12.85 -10.21
C THR A 258 -14.76 -13.33 -11.35
N VAL A 259 -14.98 -14.56 -11.79
CA VAL A 259 -14.22 -15.30 -12.83
C VAL A 259 -14.06 -14.50 -14.14
N PHE A 260 -14.97 -13.56 -14.43
CA PHE A 260 -14.92 -12.74 -15.63
C PHE A 260 -13.93 -11.56 -15.57
N VAL A 261 -13.46 -11.16 -14.38
CA VAL A 261 -12.58 -9.98 -14.21
C VAL A 261 -11.30 -10.31 -13.41
N GLY A 262 -11.37 -11.13 -12.36
CA GLY A 262 -10.24 -11.41 -11.45
C GLY A 262 -10.11 -12.87 -11.00
N ASP A 263 -8.91 -13.22 -10.52
CA ASP A 263 -8.57 -14.49 -9.87
C ASP A 263 -8.81 -14.39 -8.37
N ALA A 264 -9.64 -15.29 -7.82
CA ALA A 264 -9.81 -15.43 -6.37
C ALA A 264 -8.50 -15.78 -5.65
N ASN A 265 -7.54 -16.34 -6.38
CA ASN A 265 -6.18 -16.70 -5.98
C ASN A 265 -6.16 -17.38 -4.61
N THR A 266 -7.02 -18.39 -4.44
CA THR A 266 -7.22 -19.11 -3.17
C THR A 266 -5.92 -19.69 -2.63
N GLY A 267 -5.05 -20.18 -3.52
CA GLY A 267 -3.71 -20.63 -3.18
C GLY A 267 -2.87 -19.54 -2.51
N LEU A 268 -2.93 -18.28 -2.97
CA LEU A 268 -2.25 -17.17 -2.31
C LEU A 268 -2.90 -16.84 -0.98
N MET A 269 -4.24 -16.78 -0.91
CA MET A 269 -4.95 -16.46 0.33
C MET A 269 -4.59 -17.46 1.43
N ASN A 270 -4.45 -18.74 1.09
CA ASN A 270 -4.03 -19.81 2.00
C ASN A 270 -2.61 -19.64 2.54
N MET A 271 -1.78 -18.81 1.91
CA MET A 271 -0.44 -18.50 2.38
C MET A 271 -0.41 -17.32 3.36
N THR A 272 -1.52 -16.61 3.54
CA THR A 272 -1.62 -15.39 4.37
C THR A 272 -2.44 -15.62 5.64
N ALA A 273 -2.34 -14.71 6.61
CA ALA A 273 -3.38 -14.57 7.64
C ALA A 273 -4.64 -13.97 6.96
N PHE A 274 -5.50 -14.84 6.45
CA PHE A 274 -6.62 -14.42 5.62
C PHE A 274 -7.87 -14.07 6.45
N THR A 275 -8.41 -12.89 6.18
CA THR A 275 -9.61 -12.33 6.82
C THR A 275 -10.64 -11.94 5.76
N GLU A 276 -11.86 -12.44 5.90
CA GLU A 276 -13.03 -12.03 5.12
C GLU A 276 -13.90 -11.08 5.94
N LEU A 277 -13.89 -9.82 5.56
CA LEU A 277 -14.74 -8.77 6.11
C LEU A 277 -16.10 -8.77 5.40
N LYS A 278 -17.14 -8.43 6.17
CA LYS A 278 -18.51 -8.30 5.67
C LYS A 278 -18.96 -6.85 5.80
N PRO A 279 -18.62 -5.97 4.85
CA PRO A 279 -19.04 -4.57 4.89
C PRO A 279 -20.53 -4.44 4.51
N TRP A 280 -21.42 -4.93 5.38
CA TRP A 280 -22.87 -4.97 5.15
C TRP A 280 -23.57 -3.63 5.40
N TYR A 281 -22.86 -2.64 5.93
CA TYR A 281 -23.24 -1.22 5.82
C TYR A 281 -23.27 -0.71 4.37
N PHE A 282 -22.69 -1.46 3.42
CA PHE A 282 -22.87 -1.23 1.99
C PHE A 282 -23.79 -2.29 1.37
N ASN A 283 -24.63 -1.84 0.45
CA ASN A 283 -25.52 -2.71 -0.32
C ASN A 283 -24.73 -3.69 -1.21
N ALA A 284 -25.37 -4.78 -1.64
CA ALA A 284 -24.74 -5.81 -2.46
C ALA A 284 -24.15 -5.29 -3.79
N THR A 285 -24.71 -4.21 -4.34
CA THR A 285 -24.28 -3.60 -5.62
C THR A 285 -23.12 -2.60 -5.46
N GLN A 286 -22.83 -2.13 -4.24
CA GLN A 286 -21.79 -1.14 -3.95
C GLN A 286 -20.39 -1.76 -3.87
N GLN A 287 -20.02 -2.50 -4.93
CA GLN A 287 -18.78 -3.27 -4.96
C GLN A 287 -17.53 -2.38 -4.94
N THR A 288 -17.61 -1.17 -5.51
CA THR A 288 -16.51 -0.19 -5.48
C THR A 288 -16.25 0.30 -4.06
N GLU A 289 -17.28 0.64 -3.31
CA GLU A 289 -17.16 1.10 -1.92
C GLU A 289 -16.70 -0.05 -1.02
N LYS A 290 -17.21 -1.25 -1.23
CA LYS A 290 -16.72 -2.47 -0.57
C LYS A 290 -15.26 -2.73 -0.87
N HIS A 291 -14.83 -2.58 -2.11
CA HIS A 291 -13.43 -2.76 -2.52
C HIS A 291 -12.51 -1.74 -1.82
N ASN A 292 -12.95 -0.49 -1.70
CA ASN A 292 -12.21 0.55 -0.99
C ASN A 292 -12.22 0.37 0.54
N ALA A 293 -13.22 -0.34 1.08
CA ALA A 293 -13.34 -0.59 2.51
C ALA A 293 -12.11 -1.26 3.13
N ALA A 294 -11.43 -2.15 2.40
CA ALA A 294 -10.25 -2.82 2.94
C ALA A 294 -9.14 -1.85 3.36
N VAL A 295 -9.01 -0.71 2.68
CA VAL A 295 -7.99 0.30 2.97
C VAL A 295 -8.29 1.02 4.28
N TRP A 296 -9.43 1.70 4.32
CA TRP A 296 -9.75 2.54 5.46
C TRP A 296 -10.07 1.70 6.70
N HIS A 297 -10.67 0.52 6.54
CA HIS A 297 -10.94 -0.38 7.65
C HIS A 297 -9.66 -0.91 8.28
N TYR A 298 -8.70 -1.36 7.46
CA TYR A 298 -7.41 -1.83 7.96
C TYR A 298 -6.66 -0.71 8.70
N LEU A 299 -6.52 0.46 8.08
CA LEU A 299 -5.80 1.58 8.68
C LEU A 299 -6.46 2.04 9.99
N TRP A 300 -7.79 2.13 10.03
CA TRP A 300 -8.55 2.53 11.22
C TRP A 300 -8.49 1.49 12.33
N SER A 301 -8.42 0.19 12.00
CA SER A 301 -8.31 -0.89 12.99
C SER A 301 -7.05 -0.80 13.87
N PHE A 302 -6.06 0.02 13.48
CA PHE A 302 -4.88 0.28 14.31
C PHE A 302 -5.20 1.10 15.58
N SER A 303 -6.32 1.83 15.58
CA SER A 303 -6.78 2.64 16.72
C SER A 303 -7.34 1.81 17.88
N PHE A 304 -7.64 0.53 17.64
CA PHE A 304 -8.38 -0.31 18.58
C PHE A 304 -7.57 -1.53 19.00
N ASN A 305 -8.00 -2.17 20.09
CA ASN A 305 -7.45 -3.46 20.47
C ASN A 305 -7.71 -4.50 19.36
N PRO A 306 -6.83 -5.50 19.19
CA PRO A 306 -7.09 -6.61 18.28
C PRO A 306 -8.48 -7.24 18.56
N PRO A 307 -9.30 -7.45 17.52
CA PRO A 307 -10.66 -7.94 17.70
C PRO A 307 -10.66 -9.38 18.26
N PRO A 308 -11.66 -9.77 19.05
CA PRO A 308 -11.78 -11.12 19.59
C PRO A 308 -12.13 -12.14 18.50
N ILE A 309 -11.90 -13.42 18.81
CA ILE A 309 -12.42 -14.56 18.05
C ILE A 309 -13.54 -15.23 18.87
N SER A 310 -14.75 -15.30 18.33
CA SER A 310 -15.90 -15.99 18.93
C SER A 310 -15.53 -17.40 19.40
N GLY A 311 -15.81 -17.69 20.68
CA GLY A 311 -15.52 -18.99 21.29
C GLY A 311 -14.02 -19.25 21.58
N SER A 312 -13.17 -18.22 21.55
CA SER A 312 -11.74 -18.34 21.82
C SER A 312 -11.22 -17.20 22.71
N SER A 313 -10.15 -17.43 23.45
CA SER A 313 -9.36 -16.37 24.10
C SER A 313 -8.35 -15.70 23.16
N ASN A 314 -8.26 -16.17 21.91
CA ASN A 314 -7.33 -15.63 20.91
C ASN A 314 -7.88 -14.38 20.23
N GLN A 315 -6.95 -13.57 19.74
CA GLN A 315 -7.23 -12.37 18.94
C GLN A 315 -7.23 -12.68 17.43
N ALA A 316 -8.09 -11.98 16.70
CA ALA A 316 -8.17 -11.95 15.26
C ALA A 316 -7.13 -10.99 14.65
N ALA A 317 -7.04 -10.98 13.31
CA ALA A 317 -6.12 -10.10 12.59
C ALA A 317 -6.69 -8.68 12.44
N SER A 318 -5.97 -7.69 12.94
CA SER A 318 -6.12 -6.27 12.64
C SER A 318 -4.75 -5.64 12.44
N ALA A 319 -4.70 -4.37 12.02
CA ALA A 319 -3.45 -3.63 11.93
C ALA A 319 -2.72 -3.55 13.29
N ARG A 320 -3.46 -3.53 14.41
CA ARG A 320 -2.90 -3.47 15.77
C ARG A 320 -2.40 -4.83 16.27
N THR A 321 -2.91 -5.94 15.73
CA THR A 321 -2.51 -7.30 16.14
C THR A 321 -0.99 -7.49 16.01
N ALA A 322 -0.38 -8.09 17.04
CA ALA A 322 1.05 -8.33 17.07
C ALA A 322 1.52 -9.22 15.91
N GLU A 323 2.74 -8.96 15.42
CA GLU A 323 3.35 -9.72 14.32
C GLU A 323 3.42 -11.23 14.61
N SER A 324 3.78 -11.62 15.84
CA SER A 324 3.79 -13.02 16.26
C SER A 324 2.43 -13.70 16.06
N ARG A 325 1.34 -13.01 16.45
CA ARG A 325 -0.01 -13.53 16.30
C ARG A 325 -0.45 -13.61 14.84
N ILE A 326 -0.13 -12.60 14.03
CA ILE A 326 -0.39 -12.66 12.58
C ILE A 326 0.42 -13.80 11.94
N GLY A 327 1.66 -14.03 12.38
CA GLY A 327 2.47 -15.18 11.96
C GLY A 327 1.79 -16.52 12.30
N THR A 328 1.21 -16.66 13.49
CA THR A 328 0.42 -17.84 13.86
C THR A 328 -0.80 -18.02 12.95
N LEU A 329 -1.55 -16.94 12.69
CA LEU A 329 -2.72 -16.98 11.79
C LEU A 329 -2.30 -17.34 10.36
N MET A 330 -1.21 -16.74 9.86
CA MET A 330 -0.68 -16.98 8.52
C MET A 330 -0.33 -18.46 8.30
N ASN A 331 0.28 -19.09 9.30
CA ASN A 331 0.73 -20.48 9.23
C ASN A 331 -0.33 -21.49 9.72
N GLY A 332 -1.49 -21.03 10.15
CA GLY A 332 -2.61 -21.88 10.57
C GLY A 332 -3.43 -22.41 9.39
N SER A 333 -4.37 -23.30 9.69
CA SER A 333 -5.29 -23.93 8.73
C SER A 333 -6.63 -23.21 8.58
N THR A 334 -6.84 -22.11 9.31
CA THR A 334 -8.11 -21.39 9.36
C THR A 334 -7.99 -19.97 8.79
N LYS A 335 -9.05 -19.50 8.14
CA LYS A 335 -9.28 -18.09 7.85
C LYS A 335 -10.19 -17.49 8.93
N LEU A 336 -10.19 -16.16 9.00
CA LEU A 336 -11.09 -15.40 9.85
C LEU A 336 -12.24 -14.88 9.00
N VAL A 337 -13.46 -14.99 9.52
CA VAL A 337 -14.66 -14.46 8.87
C VAL A 337 -15.36 -13.55 9.85
N HIS A 338 -15.69 -12.34 9.42
CA HIS A 338 -16.40 -11.33 10.21
C HIS A 338 -17.73 -11.92 10.73
N ASP A 339 -17.97 -11.78 12.03
CA ASP A 339 -19.08 -12.36 12.78
C ASP A 339 -20.04 -11.29 13.32
N LEU A 340 -19.53 -10.31 14.07
CA LEU A 340 -20.26 -9.13 14.59
C LEU A 340 -19.50 -7.85 14.19
N GLY A 341 -20.19 -6.70 14.10
CA GLY A 341 -19.63 -5.43 13.59
C GLY A 341 -19.92 -5.17 12.10
N ALA A 342 -20.45 -6.16 11.38
CA ALA A 342 -20.61 -6.10 9.92
C ALA A 342 -21.50 -4.95 9.38
N TYR A 343 -22.35 -4.36 10.21
CA TYR A 343 -23.30 -3.30 9.84
C TYR A 343 -22.86 -1.89 10.24
N THR A 344 -21.68 -1.74 10.85
CA THR A 344 -21.08 -0.46 11.23
C THR A 344 -19.75 -0.29 10.49
N LYS A 345 -19.34 0.96 10.27
CA LYS A 345 -18.04 1.23 9.62
C LYS A 345 -16.87 1.12 10.59
N GLU A 346 -17.11 1.23 11.90
CA GLU A 346 -16.06 1.37 12.91
C GLU A 346 -15.50 -0.01 13.30
N PRO A 347 -14.20 -0.29 13.13
CA PRO A 347 -13.64 -1.61 13.47
C PRO A 347 -13.61 -1.97 14.96
N SER A 348 -14.11 -1.11 15.86
CA SER A 348 -14.01 -1.30 17.32
C SER A 348 -14.97 -2.36 17.85
N ASP A 349 -16.08 -2.60 17.14
CA ASP A 349 -17.12 -3.57 17.46
C ASP A 349 -16.99 -4.88 16.66
N ASP A 350 -15.92 -4.99 15.85
CA ASP A 350 -15.60 -6.18 15.07
C ASP A 350 -15.38 -7.42 15.95
N ASN A 351 -15.98 -8.53 15.55
CA ASN A 351 -15.68 -9.88 16.05
C ASN A 351 -15.55 -10.85 14.87
N PHE A 352 -14.72 -11.87 15.01
CA PHE A 352 -14.47 -12.87 13.98
C PHE A 352 -14.72 -14.29 14.47
N LYS A 353 -15.03 -15.18 13.52
CA LYS A 353 -14.97 -16.63 13.72
C LYS A 353 -13.88 -17.25 12.88
N SER A 354 -13.29 -18.32 13.40
CA SER A 354 -12.36 -19.16 12.63
C SER A 354 -13.12 -20.14 11.76
N VAL A 355 -12.73 -20.25 10.49
CA VAL A 355 -13.30 -21.18 9.51
C VAL A 355 -12.15 -21.90 8.81
N ASN A 356 -12.26 -23.20 8.57
CA ASN A 356 -11.23 -23.96 7.83
C ASN A 356 -11.06 -23.37 6.42
N ARG A 357 -9.81 -23.36 5.93
CA ARG A 357 -9.43 -22.85 4.61
C ARG A 357 -9.80 -23.80 3.48
#